data_AF-A0A2E3C8J6-F1
#
_entry.id   AF-A0A2E3C8J6-F1
#
_cell.length_a   1.000
_cell.length_b   1.000
_cell.length_c   1.000
_cell.angle_alpha   90.00
_cell.angle_beta   90.00
_cell.angle_gamma   90.00
#
_symmetry.space_group_name_H-M   'P 1'
#
loop_
_entity.id
_entity.type
_entity.pdbx_description
1 polymer ?
#
loop_
_entity_poly.entity_id
_entity_poly.type
_entity_poly.pdbx_seq_one_letter_code
_entity_poly.pdbx_strand_id
1 'polypeptide(L)'
;MEIDGLVAVGGILSLALGICGIILARRQKDIIWNKMIGAHLISWMFISRGLTQAITSFTLEENLQDLQIFVDQFLDFTFVFSIVLLSFIFPIPFIRNKKQLVYAIFFLVSIAIIATFSIILNGVNHPLSMLHANVYIVTGTIWTIIYLKFRFMPGKEDDQEIQGIASAALLLNVLVVGYTWFKWTGLYTQSEFFYNQKISSLPGAANALHESQLYTDYIWTMNLAAASFFGLTMFVVELYRVFKQRGDWTSYLVIVYMVLGIFGQLIHGFESVENSSFRPVWELMTSTLHYTLIRPLLALLLLFRFGLIRIEDRNRSLSKTMSIILIVVASSAILEIIQSLIPITELVSAGILGLAIALAIGWEERLFNSLVSNPLVYPNHRKEYFFPNIDFESREMELFDRGLLISILIGMFLAVIFELVGVPAAGGILG
;
A
#
# COMPACT_ATOMS: atom_id res chain seq x y z
N MET A 1 11.02 -11.52 -17.83
CA MET A 1 10.26 -12.77 -18.02
C MET A 1 9.74 -13.33 -16.71
N GLU A 2 10.52 -13.59 -15.64
CA GLU A 2 9.95 -14.02 -14.33
C GLU A 2 9.32 -12.87 -13.50
N ILE A 3 9.82 -11.63 -13.67
CA ILE A 3 9.34 -10.46 -12.90
C ILE A 3 7.88 -10.10 -13.25
N ASP A 4 7.46 -10.37 -14.48
CA ASP A 4 6.14 -10.01 -15.00
C ASP A 4 5.01 -10.89 -14.42
N GLY A 5 5.30 -12.17 -14.19
CA GLY A 5 4.36 -13.12 -13.57
C GLY A 5 4.02 -12.75 -12.13
N LEU A 6 5.01 -12.33 -11.33
CA LEU A 6 4.79 -11.95 -9.93
C LEU A 6 3.92 -10.68 -9.79
N VAL A 7 4.09 -9.71 -10.70
CA VAL A 7 3.28 -8.48 -10.71
C VAL A 7 1.83 -8.80 -11.07
N ALA A 8 1.60 -9.65 -12.07
CA ALA A 8 0.26 -10.10 -12.45
C ALA A 8 -0.44 -10.85 -11.30
N VAL A 9 0.28 -11.78 -10.63
CA VAL A 9 -0.24 -12.51 -9.46
C VAL A 9 -0.57 -11.55 -8.32
N GLY A 10 0.31 -10.60 -8.01
CA GLY A 10 0.07 -9.56 -7.00
C GLY A 10 -1.16 -8.69 -7.32
N GLY A 11 -1.37 -8.38 -8.60
CA GLY A 11 -2.52 -7.61 -9.08
C GLY A 11 -3.84 -8.34 -8.87
N ILE A 12 -3.91 -9.61 -9.30
CA ILE A 12 -5.08 -10.49 -9.10
C ILE A 12 -5.37 -10.67 -7.60
N LEU A 13 -4.33 -10.89 -6.82
CA LEU A 13 -4.43 -11.08 -5.37
C LEU A 13 -4.98 -9.82 -4.67
N SER A 14 -4.47 -8.65 -5.05
CA SER A 14 -4.97 -7.35 -4.57
C SER A 14 -6.44 -7.13 -4.96
N LEU A 15 -6.82 -7.42 -6.20
CA LEU A 15 -8.20 -7.34 -6.67
C LEU A 15 -9.14 -8.25 -5.87
N ALA A 16 -8.76 -9.52 -5.70
CA ALA A 16 -9.55 -10.48 -4.95
C ALA A 16 -9.73 -10.03 -3.48
N LEU A 17 -8.64 -9.57 -2.85
CA LEU A 17 -8.67 -9.01 -1.50
C LEU A 17 -9.64 -7.83 -1.40
N GLY A 18 -9.57 -6.88 -2.33
CA GLY A 18 -10.42 -5.70 -2.34
C GLY A 18 -11.90 -6.04 -2.57
N ILE A 19 -12.21 -6.88 -3.56
CA ILE A 19 -13.61 -7.28 -3.85
C ILE A 19 -14.21 -8.04 -2.67
N CYS A 20 -13.49 -9.04 -2.13
CA CYS A 20 -13.96 -9.79 -0.97
C CYS A 20 -14.08 -8.88 0.27
N GLY A 21 -13.16 -7.94 0.45
CA GLY A 21 -13.21 -6.92 1.51
C GLY A 21 -14.51 -6.11 1.49
N ILE A 22 -14.92 -5.60 0.32
CA ILE A 22 -16.21 -4.89 0.16
C ILE A 22 -17.39 -5.79 0.48
N ILE A 23 -17.41 -7.01 -0.05
CA ILE A 23 -18.51 -7.96 0.18
C ILE A 23 -18.66 -8.26 1.67
N LEU A 24 -17.53 -8.46 2.37
CA LEU A 24 -17.51 -8.71 3.79
C LEU A 24 -17.97 -7.48 4.58
N ALA A 25 -17.42 -6.30 4.29
CA ALA A 25 -17.75 -5.05 4.96
C ALA A 25 -19.25 -4.69 4.85
N ARG A 26 -19.88 -4.92 3.69
CA ARG A 26 -21.31 -4.69 3.48
C ARG A 26 -22.23 -5.63 4.27
N ARG A 27 -21.75 -6.80 4.66
CA ARG A 27 -22.55 -7.82 5.35
C ARG A 27 -22.51 -7.69 6.88
N GLN A 28 -21.78 -6.72 7.40
CA GLN A 28 -21.56 -6.58 8.85
C GLN A 28 -22.66 -5.78 9.49
N LYS A 29 -22.96 -6.12 10.75
CA LYS A 29 -23.87 -5.37 11.60
C LYS A 29 -23.10 -4.87 12.83
N ASP A 30 -23.50 -3.74 13.37
CA ASP A 30 -23.01 -3.20 14.65
C ASP A 30 -21.48 -2.97 14.74
N ILE A 31 -20.89 -2.39 13.68
CA ILE A 31 -19.50 -1.93 13.64
C ILE A 31 -19.46 -0.41 13.70
N ILE A 32 -18.45 0.14 14.40
CA ILE A 32 -18.24 1.59 14.47
C ILE A 32 -18.00 2.12 13.05
N TRP A 33 -18.64 3.23 12.72
CA TRP A 33 -18.56 3.85 11.40
C TRP A 33 -17.14 4.00 10.86
N ASN A 34 -16.16 4.35 11.70
CA ASN A 34 -14.79 4.62 11.26
C ASN A 34 -14.09 3.34 10.77
N LYS A 35 -14.36 2.21 11.44
CA LYS A 35 -13.89 0.89 11.04
C LYS A 35 -14.58 0.39 9.78
N MET A 36 -15.90 0.62 9.68
CA MET A 36 -16.68 0.29 8.50
C MET A 36 -16.15 1.06 7.28
N ILE A 37 -16.07 2.39 7.33
CA ILE A 37 -15.51 3.19 6.23
C ILE A 37 -14.06 2.79 5.98
N GLY A 38 -13.25 2.56 7.02
CA GLY A 38 -11.88 2.09 6.89
C GLY A 38 -11.76 0.78 6.09
N ALA A 39 -12.66 -0.18 6.32
CA ALA A 39 -12.70 -1.44 5.56
C ALA A 39 -12.98 -1.21 4.08
N HIS A 40 -13.95 -0.34 3.76
CA HIS A 40 -14.27 0.03 2.39
C HIS A 40 -13.11 0.75 1.70
N LEU A 41 -12.45 1.70 2.38
CA LEU A 41 -11.31 2.44 1.85
C LEU A 41 -10.10 1.54 1.56
N ILE A 42 -9.74 0.66 2.50
CA ILE A 42 -8.68 -0.33 2.27
C ILE A 42 -9.05 -1.20 1.06
N SER A 43 -10.31 -1.64 0.98
CA SER A 43 -10.74 -2.49 -0.12
C SER A 43 -10.62 -1.80 -1.49
N TRP A 44 -11.06 -0.55 -1.62
CA TRP A 44 -10.94 0.23 -2.85
C TRP A 44 -9.50 0.57 -3.21
N MET A 45 -8.66 0.82 -2.21
CA MET A 45 -7.22 1.00 -2.38
C MET A 45 -6.57 -0.22 -3.06
N PHE A 46 -6.98 -1.44 -2.69
CA PHE A 46 -6.48 -2.67 -3.31
C PHE A 46 -7.12 -2.98 -4.66
N ILE A 47 -8.38 -2.59 -4.88
CA ILE A 47 -9.00 -2.70 -6.21
C ILE A 47 -8.28 -1.81 -7.22
N SER A 48 -8.04 -0.53 -6.89
CA SER A 48 -7.38 0.38 -7.84
C SER A 48 -5.97 -0.08 -8.16
N ARG A 49 -5.15 -0.42 -7.15
CA ARG A 49 -3.78 -0.91 -7.38
C ARG A 49 -3.70 -2.28 -8.01
N GLY A 50 -4.64 -3.18 -7.69
CA GLY A 50 -4.72 -4.48 -8.33
C GLY A 50 -5.04 -4.39 -9.82
N LEU A 51 -5.95 -3.48 -10.21
CA LEU A 51 -6.20 -3.15 -11.61
C LEU A 51 -4.97 -2.56 -12.29
N THR A 52 -4.28 -1.60 -11.67
CA THR A 52 -3.04 -1.03 -12.21
C THR A 52 -2.01 -2.11 -12.50
N GLN A 53 -1.74 -3.00 -11.54
CA GLN A 53 -0.74 -4.08 -11.68
C GLN A 53 -1.15 -5.09 -12.77
N ALA A 54 -2.42 -5.48 -12.80
CA ALA A 54 -2.93 -6.38 -13.82
C ALA A 54 -2.83 -5.78 -15.24
N ILE A 55 -3.17 -4.50 -15.41
CA ILE A 55 -3.08 -3.83 -16.71
C ILE A 55 -1.60 -3.63 -17.10
N THR A 56 -0.75 -3.27 -16.15
CA THR A 56 0.69 -3.09 -16.38
C THR A 56 1.34 -4.35 -16.94
N SER A 57 0.99 -5.54 -16.44
CA SER A 57 1.52 -6.79 -17.00
C SER A 57 1.11 -7.02 -18.45
N PHE A 58 -0.09 -6.58 -18.87
CA PHE A 58 -0.53 -6.70 -20.27
C PHE A 58 0.12 -5.65 -21.19
N THR A 59 0.25 -4.40 -20.74
CA THR A 59 0.76 -3.30 -21.58
C THR A 59 2.26 -3.40 -21.86
N LEU A 60 3.03 -4.03 -20.97
CA LEU A 60 4.45 -4.30 -21.18
C LEU A 60 4.69 -5.27 -22.35
N GLU A 61 3.78 -6.22 -22.59
CA GLU A 61 3.89 -7.19 -23.69
C GLU A 61 3.59 -6.55 -25.05
N GLU A 62 2.63 -5.61 -25.10
CA GLU A 62 2.11 -4.99 -26.33
C GLU A 62 2.77 -3.63 -26.66
N ASN A 63 3.77 -3.19 -25.89
CA ASN A 63 4.46 -1.90 -26.04
C ASN A 63 3.52 -0.66 -25.98
N LEU A 64 2.48 -0.73 -25.15
CA LEU A 64 1.49 0.34 -24.91
C LEU A 64 1.86 1.20 -23.69
N GLN A 65 3.03 1.84 -23.75
CA GLN A 65 3.61 2.55 -22.59
C GLN A 65 2.81 3.77 -22.14
N ASP A 66 2.25 4.54 -23.07
CA ASP A 66 1.45 5.74 -22.74
C ASP A 66 0.15 5.36 -22.02
N LEU A 67 -0.58 4.35 -22.55
CA LEU A 67 -1.75 3.77 -21.89
C LEU A 67 -1.44 3.32 -20.46
N GLN A 68 -0.31 2.64 -20.25
CA GLN A 68 0.11 2.20 -18.91
C GLN A 68 0.26 3.41 -17.96
N ILE A 69 0.93 4.46 -18.40
CA ILE A 69 1.16 5.67 -17.59
C ILE A 69 -0.17 6.36 -17.25
N PHE A 70 -1.07 6.50 -18.22
CA PHE A 70 -2.39 7.08 -17.97
C PHE A 70 -3.23 6.23 -17.00
N VAL A 71 -3.23 4.91 -17.17
CA VAL A 71 -3.94 3.99 -16.27
C VAL A 71 -3.39 4.09 -14.85
N ASP A 72 -2.06 4.03 -14.66
CA ASP A 72 -1.44 4.18 -13.34
C ASP A 72 -1.85 5.52 -12.71
N GLN A 73 -1.74 6.61 -13.47
CA GLN A 73 -2.04 7.95 -13.00
C GLN A 73 -3.51 8.13 -12.58
N PHE A 74 -4.47 7.66 -13.38
CA PHE A 74 -5.89 7.83 -13.07
C PHE A 74 -6.35 6.90 -11.94
N LEU A 75 -5.84 5.66 -11.89
CA LEU A 75 -6.15 4.74 -10.80
C LEU A 75 -5.46 5.16 -9.49
N ASP A 76 -4.31 5.85 -9.56
CA ASP A 76 -3.64 6.39 -8.38
C ASP A 76 -4.49 7.46 -7.68
N PHE A 77 -5.34 8.22 -8.39
CA PHE A 77 -6.28 9.13 -7.72
C PHE A 77 -7.21 8.39 -6.74
N THR A 78 -7.70 7.21 -7.12
CA THR A 78 -8.56 6.40 -6.24
C THR A 78 -7.77 5.85 -5.06
N PHE A 79 -6.53 5.44 -5.31
CA PHE A 79 -5.61 4.97 -4.27
C PHE A 79 -5.30 6.10 -3.26
N VAL A 80 -4.84 7.25 -3.74
CA VAL A 80 -4.51 8.43 -2.93
C VAL A 80 -5.73 8.93 -2.17
N PHE A 81 -6.89 9.04 -2.81
CA PHE A 81 -8.15 9.37 -2.15
C PHE A 81 -8.41 8.45 -0.96
N SER A 82 -8.24 7.14 -1.18
CA SER A 82 -8.50 6.12 -0.16
C SER A 82 -7.56 6.24 1.04
N ILE A 83 -6.25 6.39 0.80
CA ILE A 83 -5.27 6.48 1.90
C ILE A 83 -5.42 7.78 2.72
N VAL A 84 -5.76 8.91 2.09
CA VAL A 84 -5.98 10.16 2.82
C VAL A 84 -7.16 10.05 3.72
N LEU A 85 -8.28 9.67 3.13
CA LEU A 85 -9.52 9.60 3.86
C LEU A 85 -9.39 8.57 4.99
N LEU A 86 -8.65 7.48 4.74
CA LEU A 86 -8.32 6.49 5.77
C LEU A 86 -7.50 7.11 6.90
N SER A 87 -6.49 7.93 6.60
CA SER A 87 -5.66 8.58 7.63
C SER A 87 -6.45 9.50 8.58
N PHE A 88 -7.53 10.12 8.08
CA PHE A 88 -8.41 10.96 8.88
C PHE A 88 -9.47 10.18 9.68
N ILE A 89 -9.66 8.89 9.40
CA ILE A 89 -10.76 8.08 9.96
C ILE A 89 -10.22 6.94 10.84
N PHE A 90 -9.09 6.35 10.49
CA PHE A 90 -8.53 5.15 11.12
C PHE A 90 -7.00 5.27 11.32
N PRO A 91 -6.45 4.84 12.48
CA PRO A 91 -7.11 4.12 13.57
C PRO A 91 -7.92 4.98 14.54
N ILE A 92 -7.73 6.31 14.49
CA ILE A 92 -8.54 7.27 15.25
C ILE A 92 -9.16 8.28 14.31
N PRO A 93 -10.47 8.53 14.42
CA PRO A 93 -11.14 9.50 13.58
C PRO A 93 -10.84 10.93 14.03
N PHE A 94 -10.15 11.68 13.18
CA PHE A 94 -10.06 13.14 13.27
C PHE A 94 -11.35 13.80 12.78
N ILE A 95 -12.03 13.16 11.82
CA ILE A 95 -13.35 13.57 11.36
C ILE A 95 -14.37 13.23 12.45
N ARG A 96 -15.03 14.25 12.99
CA ARG A 96 -15.97 14.10 14.10
C ARG A 96 -17.45 14.11 13.69
N ASN A 97 -17.77 14.73 12.56
CA ASN A 97 -19.14 14.94 12.11
C ASN A 97 -19.31 14.58 10.62
N LYS A 98 -20.52 14.19 10.19
CA LYS A 98 -20.84 13.93 8.77
C LYS A 98 -20.44 15.06 7.83
N LYS A 99 -20.67 16.32 8.23
CA LYS A 99 -20.30 17.50 7.42
C LYS A 99 -18.81 17.57 7.14
N GLN A 100 -17.98 17.25 8.13
CA GLN A 100 -16.51 17.23 7.97
C GLN A 100 -16.09 16.12 7.01
N LEU A 101 -16.75 14.96 7.05
CA LEU A 101 -16.52 13.89 6.08
C LEU A 101 -16.85 14.34 4.65
N VAL A 102 -18.01 14.98 4.47
CA VAL A 102 -18.42 15.51 3.16
C VAL A 102 -17.45 16.56 2.65
N TYR A 103 -16.98 17.49 3.50
CA TYR A 103 -15.98 18.48 3.12
C TYR A 103 -14.63 17.83 2.75
N ALA A 104 -14.19 16.81 3.49
CA ALA A 104 -12.98 16.07 3.15
C ALA A 104 -13.10 15.37 1.79
N ILE A 105 -14.22 14.69 1.53
CA ILE A 105 -14.50 14.04 0.24
C ILE A 105 -14.53 15.09 -0.87
N PHE A 106 -15.25 16.19 -0.69
CA PHE A 106 -15.35 17.26 -1.69
C PHE A 106 -13.98 17.85 -2.02
N PHE A 107 -13.16 18.11 -1.00
CA PHE A 107 -11.81 18.63 -1.18
C PHE A 107 -10.92 17.66 -1.99
N LEU A 108 -10.94 16.37 -1.67
CA LEU A 108 -10.15 15.37 -2.39
C LEU A 108 -10.63 15.18 -3.84
N VAL A 109 -11.93 15.15 -4.07
CA VAL A 109 -12.51 15.12 -5.42
C VAL A 109 -12.11 16.38 -6.21
N SER A 110 -12.11 17.55 -5.59
CA SER A 110 -11.68 18.79 -6.25
C SER A 110 -10.21 18.72 -6.68
N ILE A 111 -9.32 18.18 -5.84
CA ILE A 111 -7.92 17.95 -6.20
C ILE A 111 -7.82 16.99 -7.39
N ALA A 112 -8.56 15.87 -7.38
CA ALA A 112 -8.54 14.89 -8.45
C ALA A 112 -9.04 15.48 -9.79
N ILE A 113 -10.06 16.34 -9.77
CA ILE A 113 -10.56 17.04 -10.96
C ILE A 113 -9.50 18.01 -11.50
N ILE A 114 -8.88 18.82 -10.63
CA ILE A 114 -7.82 19.76 -11.03
C ILE A 114 -6.64 19.01 -11.64
N ALA A 115 -6.21 17.91 -11.00
CA ALA A 115 -5.11 17.09 -11.48
C ALA A 115 -5.44 16.42 -12.82
N THR A 116 -6.65 15.86 -12.96
CA THR A 116 -7.16 15.29 -14.23
C THR A 116 -7.16 16.33 -15.34
N PHE A 117 -7.68 17.54 -15.07
CA PHE A 117 -7.68 18.63 -16.04
C PHE A 117 -6.25 19.05 -16.44
N SER A 118 -5.32 19.07 -15.48
CA SER A 118 -3.91 19.31 -15.78
C SER A 118 -3.29 18.22 -16.66
N ILE A 119 -3.64 16.94 -16.47
CA ILE A 119 -3.17 15.85 -17.33
C ILE A 119 -3.68 16.06 -18.75
N ILE A 120 -4.97 16.39 -18.89
CA ILE A 120 -5.59 16.63 -20.19
C ILE A 120 -4.87 17.75 -20.96
N LEU A 121 -4.56 18.87 -20.30
CA LEU A 121 -3.97 20.02 -20.96
C LEU A 121 -2.45 19.91 -21.14
N ASN A 122 -1.74 19.48 -20.10
CA ASN A 122 -0.29 19.65 -19.98
C ASN A 122 0.48 18.32 -19.91
N GLY A 123 -0.20 17.18 -19.80
CA GLY A 123 0.42 15.86 -19.67
C GLY A 123 0.72 15.49 -18.22
N VAL A 124 1.24 14.27 -18.02
CA VAL A 124 1.37 13.66 -16.68
C VAL A 124 2.49 14.29 -15.85
N ASN A 125 3.54 14.82 -16.50
CA ASN A 125 4.71 15.39 -15.83
C ASN A 125 4.52 16.83 -15.31
N HIS A 126 3.32 17.39 -15.45
CA HIS A 126 3.07 18.77 -15.01
C HIS A 126 2.96 18.86 -13.46
N PRO A 127 3.48 19.92 -12.81
CA PRO A 127 3.34 20.09 -11.36
C PRO A 127 1.91 19.92 -10.82
N LEU A 128 0.91 20.42 -11.58
CA LEU A 128 -0.49 20.36 -11.16
C LEU A 128 -1.12 18.97 -11.32
N SER A 129 -0.64 18.12 -12.24
CA SER A 129 -1.08 16.72 -12.32
C SER A 129 -0.58 15.93 -11.11
N MET A 130 0.57 16.32 -10.55
CA MET A 130 1.21 15.69 -9.39
C MET A 130 0.79 16.23 -8.01
N LEU A 131 -0.25 17.07 -7.93
CA LEU A 131 -0.73 17.61 -6.64
C LEU A 131 -1.07 16.50 -5.62
N HIS A 132 -1.56 15.37 -6.11
CA HIS A 132 -1.89 14.19 -5.32
C HIS A 132 -0.65 13.46 -4.78
N ALA A 133 0.56 13.69 -5.30
CA ALA A 133 1.78 13.02 -4.83
C ALA A 133 2.24 13.52 -3.45
N ASN A 134 2.01 14.78 -3.08
CA ASN A 134 2.40 15.31 -1.76
C ASN A 134 1.58 14.74 -0.59
N VAL A 135 0.56 13.99 -0.92
CA VAL A 135 -0.43 13.48 0.00
C VAL A 135 0.11 12.28 0.82
N TYR A 136 1.14 11.61 0.33
CA TYR A 136 1.90 10.61 1.10
C TYR A 136 2.54 11.21 2.35
N ILE A 137 3.02 12.46 2.28
CA ILE A 137 3.57 13.17 3.45
C ILE A 137 2.48 13.43 4.48
N VAL A 138 1.30 13.87 4.04
CA VAL A 138 0.17 14.17 4.92
C VAL A 138 -0.27 12.91 5.67
N THR A 139 -0.50 11.82 4.94
CA THR A 139 -0.94 10.54 5.52
C THR A 139 0.09 9.95 6.47
N GLY A 140 1.37 9.89 6.05
CA GLY A 140 2.46 9.40 6.88
C GLY A 140 2.67 10.23 8.14
N THR A 141 2.53 11.57 8.05
CA THR A 141 2.61 12.47 9.21
C THR A 141 1.49 12.19 10.21
N ILE A 142 0.24 12.11 9.75
CA ILE A 142 -0.92 11.86 10.61
C ILE A 142 -0.74 10.55 11.36
N TRP A 143 -0.44 9.46 10.65
CA TRP A 143 -0.25 8.17 11.29
C TRP A 143 0.98 8.11 12.18
N THR A 144 2.09 8.78 11.83
CA THR A 144 3.27 8.86 12.71
C THR A 144 2.95 9.60 14.01
N ILE A 145 2.17 10.69 13.96
CA ILE A 145 1.72 11.42 15.16
C ILE A 145 0.81 10.54 16.02
N ILE A 146 -0.16 9.83 15.41
CA ILE A 146 -1.02 8.89 16.14
C ILE A 146 -0.16 7.80 16.79
N TYR A 147 0.76 7.21 16.04
CA TYR A 147 1.67 6.19 16.53
C TYR A 147 2.42 6.69 17.77
N LEU A 148 3.12 7.83 17.69
CA LEU A 148 3.89 8.37 18.81
C LEU A 148 3.02 8.67 20.02
N LYS A 149 1.88 9.32 19.82
CA LYS A 149 0.95 9.68 20.90
C LYS A 149 0.45 8.46 21.68
N PHE A 150 0.07 7.40 20.98
CA PHE A 150 -0.50 6.21 21.60
C PHE A 150 0.58 5.27 22.13
N ARG A 151 1.76 5.24 21.50
CA ARG A 151 2.89 4.44 21.97
C ARG A 151 3.45 4.95 23.30
N PHE A 152 3.49 6.28 23.50
CA PHE A 152 3.99 6.93 24.71
C PHE A 152 2.89 7.46 25.64
N MET A 153 1.67 6.94 25.56
CA MET A 153 0.58 7.43 26.41
C MET A 153 0.87 7.13 27.90
N PRO A 154 1.02 8.15 28.77
CA PRO A 154 1.43 7.94 30.16
C PRO A 154 0.43 7.07 30.92
N GLY A 155 0.96 6.09 31.68
CA GLY A 155 0.15 5.16 32.47
C GLY A 155 -0.64 4.13 31.65
N LYS A 156 -0.43 4.09 30.33
CA LYS A 156 -1.11 3.20 29.38
C LYS A 156 -0.15 2.40 28.49
N GLU A 157 1.09 2.29 28.92
CA GLU A 157 2.18 1.64 28.18
C GLU A 157 1.94 0.14 27.98
N ASP A 158 1.30 -0.52 28.95
CA ASP A 158 1.00 -1.95 28.92
C ASP A 158 -0.46 -2.26 28.48
N ASP A 159 -1.24 -1.24 28.14
CA ASP A 159 -2.64 -1.38 27.71
C ASP A 159 -2.70 -1.85 26.25
N GLN A 160 -3.03 -3.14 26.04
CA GLN A 160 -3.03 -3.79 24.73
C GLN A 160 -3.95 -3.09 23.71
N GLU A 161 -5.05 -2.48 24.14
CA GLU A 161 -5.99 -1.79 23.25
C GLU A 161 -5.36 -0.48 22.72
N ILE A 162 -4.71 0.27 23.60
CA ILE A 162 -4.02 1.54 23.28
C ILE A 162 -2.77 1.26 22.43
N GLN A 163 -2.00 0.23 22.78
CA GLN A 163 -0.88 -0.24 21.97
C GLN A 163 -1.34 -0.78 20.62
N GLY A 164 -2.57 -1.31 20.55
CA GLY A 164 -3.24 -1.71 19.31
C GLY A 164 -3.43 -0.53 18.34
N ILE A 165 -3.83 0.65 18.84
CA ILE A 165 -3.98 1.85 18.01
C ILE A 165 -2.64 2.25 17.40
N ALA A 166 -1.57 2.30 18.21
CA ALA A 166 -0.23 2.60 17.73
C ALA A 166 0.23 1.56 16.69
N SER A 167 0.01 0.27 16.96
CA SER A 167 0.35 -0.81 16.05
C SER A 167 -0.39 -0.71 14.72
N ALA A 168 -1.67 -0.35 14.73
CA ALA A 168 -2.44 -0.11 13.50
C ALA A 168 -1.86 1.06 12.68
N ALA A 169 -1.52 2.18 13.32
CA ALA A 169 -0.92 3.34 12.65
C ALA A 169 0.46 3.03 12.06
N LEU A 170 1.27 2.23 12.76
CA LEU A 170 2.55 1.74 12.27
C LEU A 170 2.35 0.84 11.04
N LEU A 171 1.42 -0.11 11.09
CA LEU A 171 1.17 -1.02 9.97
C LEU A 171 0.59 -0.31 8.76
N LEU A 172 -0.22 0.74 8.95
CA LEU A 172 -0.68 1.60 7.85
C LEU A 172 0.48 2.37 7.19
N ASN A 173 1.46 2.84 7.97
CA ASN A 173 2.69 3.40 7.39
C ASN A 173 3.45 2.34 6.60
N VAL A 174 3.66 1.14 7.16
CA VAL A 174 4.33 0.06 6.43
C VAL A 174 3.58 -0.27 5.14
N LEU A 175 2.25 -0.36 5.19
CA LEU A 175 1.39 -0.65 4.04
C LEU A 175 1.60 0.35 2.89
N VAL A 176 1.74 1.64 3.20
CA VAL A 176 1.81 2.71 2.19
C VAL A 176 3.25 3.03 1.77
N VAL A 177 4.16 3.15 2.74
CA VAL A 177 5.54 3.62 2.52
C VAL A 177 6.63 2.62 2.92
N GLY A 178 6.27 1.40 3.32
CA GLY A 178 7.23 0.39 3.79
C GLY A 178 8.30 0.03 2.76
N TYR A 179 7.98 0.03 1.46
CA TYR A 179 8.98 -0.21 0.41
C TYR A 179 10.13 0.82 0.43
N THR A 180 9.84 2.07 0.79
CA THR A 180 10.85 3.13 0.89
C THR A 180 11.81 2.87 2.03
N TRP A 181 11.37 2.13 3.06
CA TRP A 181 12.22 1.75 4.19
C TRP A 181 13.28 0.71 3.83
N PHE A 182 13.26 0.13 2.62
CA PHE A 182 14.40 -0.65 2.12
C PHE A 182 15.48 0.23 1.48
N LYS A 183 15.22 1.53 1.33
CA LYS A 183 16.10 2.46 0.61
C LYS A 183 16.58 3.63 1.46
N TRP A 184 16.14 3.72 2.73
CA TRP A 184 16.35 4.89 3.60
C TRP A 184 17.83 5.29 3.77
N THR A 185 18.75 4.33 3.70
CA THR A 185 20.20 4.58 3.81
C THR A 185 20.72 5.43 2.68
N GLY A 186 20.13 5.30 1.48
CA GLY A 186 20.51 6.06 0.30
C GLY A 186 20.33 7.58 0.48
N LEU A 187 19.40 8.00 1.35
CA LEU A 187 19.22 9.40 1.74
C LEU A 187 20.50 9.97 2.37
N TYR A 188 21.17 9.22 3.24
CA TYR A 188 22.33 9.70 3.99
C TYR A 188 23.64 9.51 3.23
N THR A 189 23.71 8.49 2.40
CA THR A 189 24.88 8.18 1.58
C THR A 189 24.86 8.89 0.24
N GLN A 190 23.83 9.71 -0.04
CA GLN A 190 23.63 10.38 -1.33
C GLN A 190 23.66 9.41 -2.51
N SER A 191 23.14 8.20 -2.31
CA SER A 191 23.23 7.13 -3.31
C SER A 191 22.24 7.33 -4.45
N GLU A 192 22.66 7.00 -5.66
CA GLU A 192 21.85 7.15 -6.88
C GLU A 192 20.54 6.35 -6.83
N PHE A 193 20.50 5.18 -6.19
CA PHE A 193 19.27 4.38 -6.07
C PHE A 193 18.16 5.08 -5.24
N PHE A 194 18.50 6.13 -4.50
CA PHE A 194 17.57 6.96 -3.76
C PHE A 194 17.17 8.23 -4.52
N TYR A 195 18.16 8.96 -5.05
CA TYR A 195 17.95 10.27 -5.69
C TYR A 195 17.67 10.21 -7.20
N ASN A 196 18.15 9.18 -7.89
CA ASN A 196 17.97 8.99 -9.34
C ASN A 196 16.91 7.92 -9.65
N GLN A 197 15.84 7.85 -8.84
CA GLN A 197 14.67 7.06 -9.21
C GLN A 197 13.95 7.77 -10.35
N LYS A 198 14.36 7.44 -11.58
CA LYS A 198 13.71 7.94 -12.79
C LYS A 198 12.24 7.54 -12.76
N ILE A 199 11.36 8.53 -12.60
CA ILE A 199 9.93 8.37 -12.81
C ILE A 199 9.78 8.33 -14.32
N SER A 200 9.45 7.15 -14.84
CA SER A 200 9.47 6.79 -16.27
C SER A 200 10.87 6.57 -16.86
N SER A 201 11.18 5.30 -17.09
CA SER A 201 12.05 4.91 -18.19
C SER A 201 11.32 5.24 -19.51
N LEU A 202 11.34 6.49 -19.94
CA LEU A 202 10.99 6.89 -21.30
C LEU A 202 12.31 7.06 -22.08
N PRO A 203 12.72 6.08 -22.90
CA PRO A 203 13.78 6.29 -23.88
C PRO A 203 13.22 7.24 -24.94
N GLY A 204 13.52 8.54 -24.84
CA GLY A 204 13.09 9.54 -25.82
C GLY A 204 12.62 10.88 -25.25
N ALA A 205 12.36 10.98 -23.94
CA ALA A 205 11.94 12.23 -23.29
C ALA A 205 13.10 13.21 -23.01
N ALA A 206 14.18 13.16 -23.81
CA ALA A 206 15.32 14.06 -23.69
C ALA A 206 14.96 15.53 -24.05
N ASN A 207 13.84 15.74 -24.76
CA ASN A 207 13.49 17.04 -25.33
C ASN A 207 12.20 17.67 -24.76
N ALA A 208 11.46 16.98 -23.88
CA ALA A 208 10.26 17.53 -23.26
C ALA A 208 10.63 18.24 -21.95
N LEU A 209 10.91 19.54 -22.03
CA LEU A 209 11.05 20.51 -20.92
C LEU A 209 11.84 19.99 -19.70
N HIS A 210 13.17 20.20 -19.72
CA HIS A 210 14.07 19.92 -18.58
C HIS A 210 13.54 20.43 -17.21
N GLU A 211 12.75 21.50 -17.18
CA GLU A 211 12.24 22.11 -15.94
C GLU A 211 11.07 21.35 -15.30
N SER A 212 10.19 20.70 -16.07
CA SER A 212 9.02 19.97 -15.51
C SER A 212 9.41 18.61 -14.93
N GLN A 213 10.41 17.96 -15.53
CA GLN A 213 11.02 16.72 -15.00
C GLN A 213 11.73 16.99 -13.65
N LEU A 214 12.52 18.07 -13.56
CA LEU A 214 13.20 18.45 -12.31
C LEU A 214 12.24 18.64 -11.13
N TYR A 215 11.06 19.25 -11.36
CA TYR A 215 10.07 19.43 -10.31
C TYR A 215 9.45 18.11 -9.85
N THR A 216 9.13 17.23 -10.80
CA THR A 216 8.53 15.93 -10.53
C THR A 216 9.49 15.02 -9.76
N ASP A 217 10.76 14.98 -10.18
CA ASP A 217 11.83 14.27 -9.50
C ASP A 217 12.07 14.84 -8.09
N TYR A 218 12.00 16.16 -7.93
CA TYR A 218 12.11 16.82 -6.63
C TYR A 218 10.97 16.44 -5.67
N ILE A 219 9.70 16.52 -6.12
CA ILE A 219 8.54 16.13 -5.30
C ILE A 219 8.65 14.68 -4.86
N TRP A 220 9.04 13.79 -5.78
CA TRP A 220 9.15 12.37 -5.47
C TRP A 220 10.26 12.10 -4.46
N THR A 221 11.44 12.70 -4.67
CA THR A 221 12.56 12.61 -3.73
C THR A 221 12.17 13.15 -2.35
N MET A 222 11.41 14.26 -2.30
CA MET A 222 10.85 14.79 -1.06
C MET A 222 9.92 13.79 -0.36
N ASN A 223 9.02 13.13 -1.11
CA ASN A 223 8.15 12.09 -0.57
C ASN A 223 8.95 10.88 -0.04
N LEU A 224 9.98 10.43 -0.76
CA LEU A 224 10.87 9.35 -0.32
C LEU A 224 11.64 9.72 0.95
N ALA A 225 12.13 10.96 1.04
CA ALA A 225 12.81 11.48 2.22
C ALA A 225 11.86 11.54 3.43
N ALA A 226 10.65 12.06 3.25
CA ALA A 226 9.62 12.09 4.29
C ALA A 226 9.25 10.67 4.77
N ALA A 227 9.02 9.74 3.85
CA ALA A 227 8.74 8.34 4.16
C ALA A 227 9.88 7.67 4.95
N SER A 228 11.14 7.96 4.58
CA SER A 228 12.32 7.48 5.30
C SER A 228 12.38 8.05 6.72
N PHE A 229 12.04 9.33 6.89
CA PHE A 229 11.98 9.97 8.20
C PHE A 229 10.91 9.36 9.11
N PHE A 230 9.71 9.03 8.58
CA PHE A 230 8.68 8.32 9.33
C PHE A 230 9.17 6.94 9.78
N GLY A 231 9.81 6.19 8.87
CA GLY A 231 10.39 4.88 9.17
C GLY A 231 11.46 4.93 10.26
N LEU A 232 12.39 5.89 10.17
CA LEU A 232 13.44 6.10 11.16
C LEU A 232 12.89 6.51 12.52
N THR A 233 11.88 7.37 12.54
CA THR A 233 11.20 7.76 13.78
C THR A 233 10.60 6.54 14.47
N MET A 234 9.87 5.70 13.72
CA MET A 234 9.31 4.45 14.27
C MET A 234 10.40 3.47 14.68
N PHE A 235 11.47 3.35 13.90
CA PHE A 235 12.60 2.47 14.20
C PHE A 235 13.26 2.79 15.54
N VAL A 236 13.57 4.06 15.79
CA VAL A 236 14.20 4.49 17.06
C VAL A 236 13.29 4.19 18.24
N VAL A 237 11.98 4.45 18.10
CA VAL A 237 10.99 4.17 19.14
C VAL A 237 10.86 2.68 19.42
N GLU A 238 10.77 1.85 18.38
CA GLU A 238 10.67 0.38 18.55
C GLU A 238 11.95 -0.22 19.10
N LEU A 239 13.12 0.28 18.67
CA LEU A 239 14.40 -0.14 19.23
C LEU A 239 14.47 0.18 20.73
N TYR A 240 14.05 1.38 21.13
CA TYR A 240 13.94 1.76 22.54
C TYR A 240 13.00 0.82 23.33
N ARG A 241 11.85 0.45 22.76
CA ARG A 241 10.91 -0.49 23.40
C ARG A 241 11.49 -1.89 23.55
N VAL A 242 12.18 -2.40 22.54
CA VAL A 242 12.87 -3.69 22.60
C VAL A 242 13.95 -3.67 23.69
N PHE A 243 14.74 -2.60 23.79
CA PHE A 243 15.71 -2.43 24.88
C PHE A 243 15.08 -2.39 26.27
N LYS A 244 13.85 -1.86 26.38
CA LYS A 244 13.04 -1.89 27.61
C LYS A 244 12.28 -3.20 27.82
N GLN A 245 12.55 -4.25 27.02
CA GLN A 245 11.87 -5.55 27.07
C GLN A 245 10.34 -5.46 26.85
N ARG A 246 9.89 -4.43 26.15
CA ARG A 246 8.48 -4.18 25.79
C ARG A 246 8.23 -4.36 24.30
N GLY A 247 9.12 -5.08 23.61
CA GLY A 247 9.02 -5.36 22.18
C GLY A 247 7.83 -6.29 21.89
N ASP A 248 7.01 -5.90 20.93
CA ASP A 248 5.96 -6.71 20.34
C ASP A 248 6.33 -7.12 18.91
N TRP A 249 5.51 -7.95 18.28
CA TRP A 249 5.75 -8.40 16.90
C TRP A 249 5.81 -7.23 15.89
N THR A 250 5.12 -6.12 16.14
CA THR A 250 5.21 -4.93 15.28
C THR A 250 6.55 -4.20 15.45
N SER A 251 7.14 -4.24 16.65
CA SER A 251 8.51 -3.77 16.89
C SER A 251 9.51 -4.48 16.00
N TYR A 252 9.47 -5.82 16.01
CA TYR A 252 10.37 -6.65 15.21
C TYR A 252 10.17 -6.45 13.72
N LEU A 253 8.93 -6.25 13.27
CA LEU A 253 8.63 -5.97 11.87
C LEU A 253 9.32 -4.69 11.39
N VAL A 254 9.21 -3.58 12.12
CA VAL A 254 9.88 -2.32 11.73
C VAL A 254 11.40 -2.48 11.73
N ILE A 255 11.95 -3.14 12.76
CA ILE A 255 13.38 -3.39 12.86
C ILE A 255 13.88 -4.18 11.63
N VAL A 256 13.17 -5.23 11.23
CA VAL A 256 13.52 -6.02 10.03
C VAL A 256 13.52 -5.16 8.78
N TYR A 257 12.47 -4.36 8.54
CA TYR A 257 12.41 -3.47 7.37
C TYR A 257 13.61 -2.52 7.30
N MET A 258 13.94 -1.91 8.44
CA MET A 258 15.00 -0.90 8.52
C MET A 258 16.40 -1.52 8.42
N VAL A 259 16.60 -2.70 9.01
CA VAL A 259 17.85 -3.48 8.87
C VAL A 259 18.03 -3.95 7.43
N LEU A 260 16.97 -4.41 6.76
CA LEU A 260 17.03 -4.72 5.33
C LEU A 260 17.46 -3.49 4.51
N GLY A 261 17.02 -2.28 4.87
CA GLY A 261 17.53 -1.06 4.24
C GLY A 261 19.06 -0.89 4.34
N ILE A 262 19.67 -1.28 5.46
CA ILE A 262 21.14 -1.28 5.61
C ILE A 262 21.79 -2.24 4.64
N PHE A 263 21.27 -3.47 4.53
CA PHE A 263 21.77 -4.43 3.54
C PHE A 263 21.60 -3.92 2.11
N GLY A 264 20.51 -3.21 1.82
CA GLY A 264 20.29 -2.55 0.54
C GLY A 264 21.44 -1.59 0.17
N GLN A 265 21.94 -0.78 1.12
CA GLN A 265 23.10 0.06 0.87
C GLN A 265 24.36 -0.74 0.52
N LEU A 266 24.60 -1.86 1.21
CA LEU A 266 25.79 -2.68 0.94
C LEU A 266 25.71 -3.25 -0.49
N ILE A 267 24.54 -3.75 -0.88
CA ILE A 267 24.32 -4.32 -2.21
C ILE A 267 24.45 -3.25 -3.30
N HIS A 268 23.81 -2.10 -3.14
CA HIS A 268 23.89 -1.02 -4.13
C HIS A 268 25.22 -0.25 -4.10
N GLY A 269 25.94 -0.24 -2.97
CA GLY A 269 27.12 0.60 -2.73
C GLY A 269 28.48 -0.07 -2.95
N PHE A 270 28.58 -1.40 -2.90
CA PHE A 270 29.85 -2.11 -3.13
C PHE A 270 30.16 -2.42 -4.61
N GLU A 271 29.26 -2.07 -5.53
CA GLU A 271 29.35 -2.51 -6.93
C GLU A 271 30.04 -1.49 -7.82
N SER A 272 31.37 -1.41 -7.70
CA SER A 272 32.25 -0.94 -8.78
C SER A 272 32.46 -2.01 -9.87
N VAL A 273 31.52 -2.96 -10.01
CA VAL A 273 31.61 -4.07 -10.97
C VAL A 273 30.33 -4.03 -11.80
N GLU A 274 30.48 -3.69 -13.07
CA GLU A 274 29.43 -3.52 -14.10
C GLU A 274 28.55 -4.77 -14.37
N ASN A 275 28.55 -5.80 -13.50
CA ASN A 275 27.90 -7.09 -13.72
C ASN A 275 27.45 -7.77 -12.42
N SER A 276 26.60 -7.15 -11.63
CA SER A 276 26.01 -7.81 -10.47
C SER A 276 24.63 -8.38 -10.78
N SER A 277 24.56 -9.70 -10.93
CA SER A 277 23.30 -10.45 -11.01
C SER A 277 22.42 -10.32 -9.76
N PHE A 278 22.94 -9.74 -8.67
CA PHE A 278 22.27 -9.72 -7.36
C PHE A 278 21.34 -8.52 -7.13
N ARG A 279 21.58 -7.37 -7.79
CA ARG A 279 20.73 -6.18 -7.60
C ARG A 279 19.27 -6.42 -8.01
N PRO A 280 18.96 -7.01 -9.19
CA PRO A 280 17.58 -7.31 -9.56
C PRO A 280 16.92 -8.30 -8.58
N VAL A 281 17.68 -9.27 -8.07
CA VAL A 281 17.21 -10.23 -7.06
C VAL A 281 16.88 -9.53 -5.75
N TRP A 282 17.71 -8.58 -5.31
CA TRP A 282 17.45 -7.78 -4.11
C TRP A 282 16.18 -6.92 -4.25
N GLU A 283 16.01 -6.26 -5.40
CA GLU A 283 14.80 -5.46 -5.68
C GLU A 283 13.55 -6.33 -5.73
N LEU A 284 13.65 -7.54 -6.30
CA LEU A 284 12.59 -8.55 -6.30
C LEU A 284 12.21 -8.96 -4.87
N MET A 285 13.18 -9.30 -4.02
CA MET A 285 12.97 -9.71 -2.62
C MET A 285 12.44 -8.59 -1.72
N THR A 286 12.71 -7.34 -2.04
CA THR A 286 12.37 -6.20 -1.18
C THR A 286 11.18 -5.41 -1.71
N SER A 287 11.40 -4.58 -2.72
CA SER A 287 10.41 -3.65 -3.24
C SER A 287 9.27 -4.40 -3.93
N THR A 288 9.59 -5.31 -4.85
CA THR A 288 8.55 -6.04 -5.61
C THR A 288 7.74 -6.93 -4.70
N LEU A 289 8.38 -7.76 -3.87
CA LEU A 289 7.71 -8.61 -2.88
C LEU A 289 6.78 -7.80 -1.96
N HIS A 290 7.21 -6.62 -1.53
CA HIS A 290 6.39 -5.76 -0.70
C HIS A 290 5.12 -5.30 -1.42
N TYR A 291 5.26 -4.80 -2.65
CA TYR A 291 4.13 -4.32 -3.46
C TYR A 291 3.15 -5.42 -3.84
N THR A 292 3.64 -6.62 -4.16
CA THR A 292 2.82 -7.71 -4.70
C THR A 292 2.21 -8.61 -3.63
N LEU A 293 2.93 -8.90 -2.54
CA LEU A 293 2.49 -9.86 -1.52
C LEU A 293 2.34 -9.26 -0.13
N ILE A 294 3.34 -8.52 0.36
CA ILE A 294 3.32 -8.09 1.77
C ILE A 294 2.19 -7.08 2.01
N ARG A 295 1.95 -6.14 1.11
CA ARG A 295 0.85 -5.17 1.23
C ARG A 295 -0.52 -5.85 1.37
N PRO A 296 -0.93 -6.75 0.47
CA PRO A 296 -2.16 -7.51 0.64
C PRO A 296 -2.26 -8.29 1.96
N LEU A 297 -1.16 -8.91 2.40
CA LEU A 297 -1.13 -9.61 3.69
C LEU A 297 -1.28 -8.66 4.89
N LEU A 298 -0.64 -7.49 4.84
CA LEU A 298 -0.80 -6.44 5.85
C LEU A 298 -2.23 -5.91 5.89
N ALA A 299 -2.87 -5.77 4.72
CA ALA A 299 -4.26 -5.36 4.63
C ALA A 299 -5.20 -6.40 5.22
N LEU A 300 -4.98 -7.69 4.94
CA LEU A 300 -5.71 -8.78 5.54
C LEU A 300 -5.63 -8.72 7.08
N LEU A 301 -4.42 -8.49 7.58
CA LEU A 301 -4.16 -8.32 9.00
C LEU A 301 -4.86 -7.07 9.56
N LEU A 302 -4.82 -5.94 8.85
CA LEU A 302 -5.56 -4.73 9.22
C LEU A 302 -7.07 -5.00 9.28
N LEU A 303 -7.63 -5.65 8.27
CA LEU A 303 -9.06 -5.93 8.17
C LEU A 303 -9.54 -6.82 9.33
N PHE A 304 -8.88 -7.95 9.59
CA PHE A 304 -9.34 -8.91 10.58
C PHE A 304 -8.81 -8.66 12.00
N ARG A 305 -7.49 -8.47 12.15
CA ARG A 305 -6.86 -8.38 13.49
C ARG A 305 -7.24 -7.10 14.22
N PHE A 306 -7.40 -6.00 13.51
CA PHE A 306 -7.83 -4.72 14.08
C PHE A 306 -9.34 -4.51 14.02
N GLY A 307 -10.08 -5.56 13.64
CA GLY A 307 -11.53 -5.62 13.74
C GLY A 307 -12.26 -4.61 12.85
N LEU A 308 -11.67 -4.21 11.73
CA LEU A 308 -12.38 -3.49 10.66
C LEU A 308 -13.45 -4.38 10.05
N ILE A 309 -13.16 -5.68 9.95
CA ILE A 309 -14.08 -6.72 9.57
C ILE A 309 -14.23 -7.72 10.74
N ARG A 310 -15.45 -7.84 11.25
CA ARG A 310 -15.85 -8.92 12.15
C ARG A 310 -16.21 -10.19 11.40
N ILE A 311 -15.74 -11.31 11.92
CA ILE A 311 -16.12 -12.64 11.44
C ILE A 311 -17.33 -13.12 12.22
N GLU A 312 -18.46 -13.11 11.55
CA GLU A 312 -19.71 -13.73 12.01
C GLU A 312 -19.88 -15.09 11.33
N ASP A 313 -20.66 -16.01 11.91
CA ASP A 313 -20.88 -17.36 11.35
C ASP A 313 -21.34 -17.32 9.89
N ARG A 314 -22.14 -16.32 9.50
CA ARG A 314 -22.62 -16.11 8.13
C ARG A 314 -21.50 -15.81 7.14
N ASN A 315 -20.46 -15.10 7.56
CA ASN A 315 -19.36 -14.63 6.70
C ASN A 315 -18.07 -15.41 6.92
N ARG A 316 -18.04 -16.30 7.91
CA ARG A 316 -16.87 -17.09 8.30
C ARG A 316 -16.32 -17.92 7.17
N SER A 317 -17.18 -18.55 6.37
CA SER A 317 -16.75 -19.32 5.20
C SER A 317 -16.02 -18.44 4.18
N LEU A 318 -16.58 -17.30 3.81
CA LEU A 318 -15.99 -16.36 2.86
C LEU A 318 -14.67 -15.77 3.39
N SER A 319 -14.64 -15.31 4.64
CA SER A 319 -13.43 -14.78 5.28
C SER A 319 -12.33 -15.83 5.39
N LYS A 320 -12.68 -17.09 5.70
CA LYS A 320 -11.76 -18.23 5.74
C LYS A 320 -11.20 -18.52 4.36
N THR A 321 -12.06 -18.72 3.36
CA THR A 321 -11.64 -19.02 1.99
C THR A 321 -10.75 -17.91 1.42
N MET A 322 -11.13 -16.65 1.58
CA MET A 322 -10.34 -15.50 1.14
C MET A 322 -8.96 -15.47 1.80
N SER A 323 -8.90 -15.60 3.12
CA SER A 323 -7.62 -15.57 3.85
C SER A 323 -6.72 -16.74 3.45
N ILE A 324 -7.29 -17.95 3.31
CA ILE A 324 -6.55 -19.13 2.87
C ILE A 324 -6.00 -18.90 1.46
N ILE A 325 -6.84 -18.51 0.49
CA ILE A 325 -6.40 -18.25 -0.89
C ILE A 325 -5.26 -17.22 -0.91
N LEU A 326 -5.38 -16.13 -0.15
CA LEU A 326 -4.34 -15.10 -0.08
C LEU A 326 -3.02 -15.65 0.47
N ILE A 327 -3.08 -16.45 1.52
CA ILE A 327 -1.89 -17.06 2.12
C ILE A 327 -1.30 -18.12 1.19
N VAL A 328 -2.11 -18.95 0.53
CA VAL A 328 -1.68 -19.96 -0.46
C VAL A 328 -0.92 -19.28 -1.60
N VAL A 329 -1.54 -18.27 -2.23
CA VAL A 329 -0.95 -17.57 -3.38
C VAL A 329 0.32 -16.85 -2.96
N ALA A 330 0.31 -16.18 -1.80
CA ALA A 330 1.53 -15.55 -1.27
C ALA A 330 2.64 -16.58 -0.98
N SER A 331 2.29 -17.74 -0.45
CA SER A 331 3.27 -18.81 -0.19
C SER A 331 3.85 -19.35 -1.50
N SER A 332 3.01 -19.56 -2.52
CA SER A 332 3.45 -19.99 -3.85
C SER A 332 4.44 -18.99 -4.47
N ALA A 333 4.13 -17.69 -4.40
CA ALA A 333 4.98 -16.65 -4.94
C ALA A 333 6.29 -16.47 -4.15
N ILE A 334 6.27 -16.66 -2.82
CA ILE A 334 7.50 -16.70 -2.02
C ILE A 334 8.39 -17.88 -2.43
N LEU A 335 7.79 -19.05 -2.68
CA LEU A 335 8.53 -20.23 -3.13
C LEU A 335 9.16 -20.00 -4.50
N GLU A 336 8.45 -19.36 -5.44
CA GLU A 336 8.98 -18.95 -6.74
C GLU A 336 10.20 -18.02 -6.60
N ILE A 337 10.14 -17.05 -5.68
CA ILE A 337 11.28 -16.15 -5.38
C ILE A 337 12.46 -16.92 -4.75
N ILE A 338 12.19 -17.89 -3.88
CA ILE A 338 13.26 -18.74 -3.30
C ILE A 338 13.93 -19.58 -4.40
N GLN A 339 13.15 -20.09 -5.35
CA GLN A 339 13.66 -20.87 -6.48
C GLN A 339 14.53 -20.05 -7.42
N SER A 340 14.17 -18.78 -7.68
CA SER A 340 15.03 -17.90 -8.48
C SER A 340 16.32 -17.50 -7.74
N LEU A 341 16.34 -17.59 -6.40
CA LEU A 341 17.51 -17.27 -5.59
C LEU A 341 18.57 -18.37 -5.54
N ILE A 342 18.13 -19.62 -5.50
CA ILE A 342 19.03 -20.76 -5.37
C ILE A 342 19.07 -21.48 -6.72
N PRO A 343 20.19 -21.40 -7.48
CA PRO A 343 20.35 -22.18 -8.71
C PRO A 343 20.58 -23.65 -8.33
N ILE A 344 19.50 -24.32 -7.91
CA ILE A 344 19.47 -25.75 -7.62
C ILE A 344 19.06 -26.48 -8.89
N THR A 345 19.60 -27.67 -9.12
CA THR A 345 19.07 -28.59 -10.15
C THR A 345 17.57 -28.79 -9.95
N GLU A 346 16.80 -28.78 -11.05
CA GLU A 346 15.32 -28.84 -11.04
C GLU A 346 14.77 -29.98 -10.15
N LEU A 347 15.47 -31.10 -10.09
CA LEU A 347 15.07 -32.28 -9.31
C LEU A 347 15.22 -32.10 -7.79
N VAL A 348 16.24 -31.37 -7.34
CA VAL A 348 16.44 -31.06 -5.91
C VAL A 348 15.59 -29.86 -5.50
N SER A 349 15.40 -28.88 -6.38
CA SER A 349 14.43 -27.80 -6.21
C SER A 349 13.02 -28.35 -6.03
N ALA A 350 12.57 -29.25 -6.92
CA ALA A 350 11.27 -29.90 -6.83
C ALA A 350 11.12 -30.75 -5.55
N GLY A 351 12.19 -31.39 -5.08
CA GLY A 351 12.20 -32.14 -3.82
C GLY A 351 12.09 -31.26 -2.57
N ILE A 352 12.85 -30.17 -2.51
CA ILE A 352 12.79 -29.18 -1.41
C ILE A 352 11.45 -28.44 -1.46
N LEU A 353 10.98 -28.10 -2.64
CA LEU A 353 9.67 -27.48 -2.85
C LEU A 353 8.54 -28.42 -2.43
N GLY A 354 8.60 -29.69 -2.81
CA GLY A 354 7.63 -30.71 -2.37
C GLY A 354 7.61 -30.87 -0.85
N LEU A 355 8.78 -30.82 -0.20
CA LEU A 355 8.90 -30.83 1.26
C LEU A 355 8.38 -29.52 1.89
N ALA A 356 8.71 -28.37 1.32
CA ALA A 356 8.24 -27.06 1.79
C ALA A 356 6.73 -26.92 1.66
N ILE A 357 6.15 -27.39 0.55
CA ILE A 357 4.69 -27.46 0.34
C ILE A 357 4.07 -28.45 1.33
N ALA A 358 4.63 -29.66 1.49
CA ALA A 358 4.13 -30.64 2.46
C ALA A 358 4.16 -30.13 3.90
N LEU A 359 5.16 -29.32 4.26
CA LEU A 359 5.24 -28.64 5.55
C LEU A 359 4.33 -27.41 5.64
N ALA A 360 4.08 -26.71 4.54
CA ALA A 360 3.19 -25.55 4.46
C ALA A 360 1.71 -25.94 4.52
N ILE A 361 1.34 -27.15 4.07
CA ILE A 361 -0.03 -27.68 4.17
C ILE A 361 -0.48 -27.67 5.65
N GLY A 362 -1.53 -26.91 5.93
CA GLY A 362 -2.11 -26.75 7.27
C GLY A 362 -1.62 -25.53 8.06
N TRP A 363 -0.57 -24.82 7.61
CA TRP A 363 -0.16 -23.55 8.22
C TRP A 363 -1.13 -22.42 7.89
N GLU A 364 -1.73 -22.44 6.71
CA GLU A 364 -2.75 -21.47 6.27
C GLU A 364 -3.93 -21.43 7.24
N GLU A 365 -4.41 -22.59 7.69
CA GLU A 365 -5.51 -22.67 8.64
C GLU A 365 -5.09 -22.23 10.04
N ARG A 366 -3.84 -22.49 10.46
CA ARG A 366 -3.28 -21.96 11.72
C ARG A 366 -3.10 -20.46 11.68
N LEU A 367 -2.60 -19.91 10.58
CA LEU A 367 -2.44 -18.47 10.35
C LEU A 367 -3.80 -17.77 10.33
N PHE A 368 -4.78 -18.32 9.60
CA PHE A 368 -6.15 -17.84 9.65
C PHE A 368 -6.70 -17.88 11.08
N ASN A 369 -6.62 -19.03 11.77
CA ASN A 369 -7.10 -19.13 13.13
C ASN A 369 -6.40 -18.13 14.06
N SER A 370 -5.10 -17.90 13.91
CA SER A 370 -4.35 -16.89 14.68
C SER A 370 -4.76 -15.44 14.34
N LEU A 371 -5.11 -15.14 13.09
CA LEU A 371 -5.60 -13.84 12.66
C LEU A 371 -7.00 -13.55 13.22
N VAL A 372 -7.80 -14.60 13.40
CA VAL A 372 -9.21 -14.54 13.80
C VAL A 372 -9.44 -14.72 15.29
N SER A 373 -8.59 -15.47 15.99
CA SER A 373 -8.81 -15.85 17.40
C SER A 373 -8.53 -14.74 18.40
N ASN A 374 -7.75 -13.72 18.01
CA ASN A 374 -7.36 -12.60 18.88
C ASN A 374 -7.56 -11.25 18.18
N PRO A 375 -8.80 -10.86 17.80
CA PRO A 375 -9.04 -9.52 17.33
C PRO A 375 -8.75 -8.57 18.49
N LEU A 376 -7.97 -7.51 18.24
CA LEU A 376 -7.86 -6.41 19.18
C LEU A 376 -9.22 -5.73 19.25
N VAL A 377 -10.01 -6.12 20.25
CA VAL A 377 -11.31 -5.53 20.52
C VAL A 377 -11.05 -4.13 21.06
N TYR A 378 -10.96 -3.15 20.18
CA TYR A 378 -11.08 -1.77 20.63
C TYR A 378 -12.41 -1.63 21.39
N PRO A 379 -12.41 -1.03 22.59
CA PRO A 379 -13.59 -0.99 23.43
C PRO A 379 -14.60 -0.10 22.71
N ASN A 380 -15.54 -0.73 22.01
CA ASN A 380 -16.31 -0.08 20.96
C ASN A 380 -17.22 1.06 21.44
N HIS A 381 -17.32 1.31 22.76
CA HIS A 381 -18.31 2.22 23.34
C HIS A 381 -17.85 2.99 24.59
N ARG A 382 -16.61 2.80 25.08
CA ARG A 382 -16.27 3.31 26.43
C ARG A 382 -15.64 4.70 26.47
N LYS A 383 -15.28 5.30 25.33
CA LYS A 383 -14.68 6.65 25.28
C LYS A 383 -15.15 7.43 24.06
N GLU A 384 -16.35 8.00 24.14
CA GLU A 384 -16.92 8.95 23.14
C GLU A 384 -15.94 10.07 22.76
N TYR A 385 -15.01 10.40 23.67
CA TYR A 385 -13.95 11.37 23.41
C TYR A 385 -13.07 11.04 22.18
N PHE A 386 -12.72 9.76 21.99
CA PHE A 386 -11.85 9.33 20.88
C PHE A 386 -12.64 8.86 19.66
N PHE A 387 -13.88 8.41 19.85
CA PHE A 387 -14.72 7.84 18.80
C PHE A 387 -16.09 8.51 18.85
N PRO A 388 -16.30 9.60 18.06
CA PRO A 388 -17.60 10.24 17.97
C PRO A 388 -18.58 9.27 17.30
N ASN A 389 -19.84 9.27 17.72
CA ASN A 389 -20.84 8.42 17.08
C ASN A 389 -21.38 9.13 15.82
N ILE A 390 -21.18 8.51 14.66
CA ILE A 390 -21.70 8.99 13.38
C ILE A 390 -22.47 7.82 12.76
N ASP A 391 -23.79 7.96 12.68
CA ASP A 391 -24.64 6.90 12.11
C ASP A 391 -24.71 7.05 10.60
N PHE A 392 -24.30 6.03 9.85
CA PHE A 392 -24.45 6.01 8.38
C PHE A 392 -25.61 5.10 7.98
N GLU A 393 -26.42 5.56 7.05
CA GLU A 393 -27.41 4.69 6.42
C GLU A 393 -26.70 3.77 5.42
N SER A 394 -27.16 2.51 5.28
CA SER A 394 -26.59 1.57 4.31
C SER A 394 -26.54 2.12 2.89
N ARG A 395 -27.51 2.97 2.53
CA ARG A 395 -27.59 3.66 1.24
C ARG A 395 -26.45 4.66 1.03
N GLU A 396 -26.02 5.37 2.07
CA GLU A 396 -24.90 6.32 2.00
C GLU A 396 -23.59 5.58 1.68
N MET A 397 -23.37 4.41 2.29
CA MET A 397 -22.20 3.56 2.01
C MET A 397 -22.23 2.96 0.60
N GLU A 398 -23.41 2.55 0.12
CA GLU A 398 -23.54 2.09 -1.27
C GLU A 398 -23.24 3.20 -2.28
N LEU A 399 -23.70 4.42 -2.02
CA LEU A 399 -23.40 5.57 -2.89
C LEU A 399 -21.90 5.90 -2.89
N PHE A 400 -21.26 5.81 -1.72
CA PHE A 400 -19.82 5.97 -1.60
C PHE A 400 -19.05 4.96 -2.45
N ASP A 401 -19.38 3.67 -2.33
CA ASP A 401 -18.77 2.61 -3.15
C ASP A 401 -19.03 2.80 -4.65
N ARG A 402 -20.26 3.17 -5.03
CA ARG A 402 -20.60 3.45 -6.43
C ARG A 402 -19.81 4.63 -6.98
N GLY A 403 -19.58 5.66 -6.17
CA GLY A 403 -18.76 6.80 -6.54
C GLY A 403 -17.33 6.40 -6.89
N LEU A 404 -16.69 5.56 -6.07
CA LEU A 404 -15.34 5.05 -6.31
C LEU A 404 -15.26 4.10 -7.51
N LEU A 405 -16.30 3.27 -7.72
CA LEU A 405 -16.38 2.45 -8.93
C LEU A 405 -16.47 3.33 -10.20
N ILE A 406 -17.34 4.34 -10.17
CA ILE A 406 -17.51 5.27 -11.29
C ILE A 406 -16.22 6.04 -11.55
N SER A 407 -15.49 6.48 -10.53
CA SER A 407 -14.20 7.17 -10.73
C SER A 407 -13.17 6.27 -11.39
N ILE A 408 -13.08 4.99 -11.00
CA ILE A 408 -12.20 4.01 -11.66
C ILE A 408 -12.60 3.82 -13.12
N LEU A 409 -13.89 3.63 -13.41
CA LEU A 409 -14.37 3.43 -14.78
C LEU A 409 -14.11 4.65 -15.67
N ILE A 410 -14.36 5.86 -15.15
CA ILE A 410 -14.06 7.11 -15.86
C ILE A 410 -12.55 7.24 -16.10
N GLY A 411 -11.73 6.96 -15.10
CA GLY A 411 -10.27 7.01 -15.23
C GLY A 411 -9.73 6.07 -16.31
N MET A 412 -10.18 4.82 -16.32
CA MET A 412 -9.81 3.85 -17.36
C MET A 412 -10.31 4.27 -18.75
N PHE A 413 -11.53 4.79 -18.84
CA PHE A 413 -12.08 5.29 -20.11
C PHE A 413 -11.27 6.47 -20.65
N LEU A 414 -10.88 7.41 -19.79
CA LEU A 414 -10.01 8.53 -20.18
C LEU A 414 -8.64 8.05 -20.64
N ALA A 415 -8.02 7.09 -19.95
CA ALA A 415 -6.75 6.51 -20.36
C ALA A 415 -6.80 5.93 -21.79
N VAL A 416 -7.85 5.16 -22.10
CA VAL A 416 -8.04 4.57 -23.42
C VAL A 416 -8.30 5.64 -24.49
N ILE A 417 -9.09 6.67 -24.19
CA ILE A 417 -9.28 7.79 -25.12
C ILE A 417 -7.96 8.47 -25.43
N PHE A 418 -7.11 8.68 -24.42
CA PHE A 418 -5.86 9.42 -24.56
C PHE A 418 -4.88 8.68 -25.45
N GLU A 419 -4.77 7.36 -25.26
CA GLU A 419 -4.04 6.47 -26.14
C GLU A 419 -4.58 6.53 -27.58
N LEU A 420 -5.90 6.41 -27.76
CA LEU A 420 -6.53 6.40 -29.09
C LEU A 420 -6.41 7.74 -29.84
N VAL A 421 -6.38 8.86 -29.11
CA VAL A 421 -6.18 10.20 -29.68
C VAL A 421 -4.69 10.47 -29.97
N GLY A 422 -3.78 9.65 -29.43
CA GLY A 422 -2.35 9.81 -29.59
C GLY A 422 -1.78 10.97 -28.76
N VAL A 423 -2.36 11.25 -27.59
CA VAL A 423 -1.80 12.24 -26.65
C VAL A 423 -0.59 11.59 -25.95
N PRO A 424 0.65 12.08 -26.15
CA PRO A 424 1.80 11.49 -25.49
C PRO A 424 1.72 11.71 -23.98
N ALA A 425 2.02 10.72 -23.16
CA ALA A 425 1.90 10.87 -21.70
C ALA A 425 2.81 12.00 -21.15
N ALA A 426 3.93 12.26 -21.84
CA ALA A 426 4.90 13.30 -21.52
C ALA A 426 4.52 14.71 -21.99
N GLY A 427 3.56 14.88 -22.90
CA GLY A 427 3.14 16.17 -23.46
C GLY A 427 1.63 16.18 -23.67
N GLY A 428 0.90 16.95 -22.87
CA GLY A 428 -0.56 17.04 -23.00
C GLY A 428 -1.01 17.61 -24.34
N ILE A 429 -2.30 17.88 -24.49
CA ILE A 429 -2.85 18.42 -25.76
C ILE A 429 -2.20 19.75 -26.17
N LEU A 430 -1.67 20.52 -25.22
CA LEU A 430 -0.97 21.79 -25.46
C LEU A 430 0.57 21.66 -25.45
N GLY A 431 1.11 20.45 -25.32
CA GLY A 431 2.53 20.15 -25.15
C GLY A 431 3.27 19.82 -26.44
#